data_AF-A0A969AL27-F1
#
_entry.id   AF-A0A969AL27-F1
#
_cell.length_a   1.000
_cell.length_b   1.000
_cell.length_c   1.000
_cell.angle_alpha   90.00
_cell.angle_beta   90.00
_cell.angle_gamma   90.00
#
_symmetry.space_group_name_H-M   'P 1'
#
loop_
_entity.id
_entity.type
_entity.pdbx_description
1 polymer ?
#
loop_
_entity_poly.entity_id
_entity_poly.type
_entity_poly.pdbx_seq_one_letter_code
_entity_poly.pdbx_strand_id
1 'polypeptide(L)'
;MKRCFEVNNGCKKIPAKVSRLVFSQFSTLSTEEPEKSGADMVDRNYPATGEITFRLMDETSATISRTKAEVLAKAIKREFTSPTFIWEKGWYKYTYKDVERGYDFRLLVKSKTEGVAIVRKVLEVQGHPFSDDNQQYIDHDRTYSLNPGTHRVYGSTAKKPIQRPRVDVRFRYAQLLVHGRVNAINLVAMSDVGLKSVIERIGSN
;
A
#
# COMPACT_ATOMS: atom_id res chain seq x y z
N MET A 1 1.25 -38.88 34.56
CA MET A 1 1.59 -39.09 33.13
C MET A 1 1.83 -37.73 32.48
N LYS A 2 3.10 -37.29 32.42
CA LYS A 2 3.52 -36.06 31.75
C LYS A 2 3.89 -36.44 30.31
N ARG A 3 3.24 -35.86 29.30
CA ARG A 3 3.77 -35.88 27.92
C ARG A 3 4.40 -34.54 27.63
N CYS A 4 5.73 -34.53 27.68
CA CYS A 4 6.54 -33.55 27.00
C CYS A 4 6.32 -33.74 25.49
N PHE A 5 5.85 -32.72 24.80
CA PHE A 5 6.06 -32.60 23.37
C PHE A 5 7.11 -31.52 23.17
N GLU A 6 8.34 -31.99 22.99
CA GLU A 6 9.49 -31.19 22.58
C GLU A 6 9.24 -30.71 21.15
N VAL A 7 9.02 -29.41 20.97
CA VAL A 7 9.15 -28.77 19.67
C VAL A 7 10.46 -27.98 19.70
N ASN A 8 11.53 -28.68 19.36
CA ASN A 8 12.78 -28.06 18.93
C ASN A 8 12.54 -27.40 17.57
N ASN A 9 12.01 -26.19 17.60
CA ASN A 9 12.16 -25.26 16.49
C ASN A 9 12.78 -24.00 17.09
N GLY A 10 14.07 -23.82 16.82
CA GLY A 10 14.79 -22.60 17.14
C GLY A 10 13.98 -21.42 16.63
N CYS A 11 13.33 -20.73 17.55
CA CYS A 11 12.70 -19.46 17.28
C CYS A 11 13.85 -18.47 17.01
N LYS A 12 14.31 -18.43 15.76
CA LYS A 12 15.12 -17.32 15.27
C LYS A 12 14.28 -16.08 15.54
N LYS A 13 14.64 -15.32 16.57
CA LYS A 13 14.18 -13.95 16.76
C LYS A 13 14.62 -13.17 15.53
N ILE A 14 13.78 -13.13 14.49
CA ILE A 14 14.02 -12.32 13.32
C ILE A 14 13.91 -10.87 13.79
N PRO A 15 15.00 -10.07 13.78
CA PRO A 15 14.90 -8.67 14.15
C PRO A 15 13.96 -7.98 13.15
N ALA A 16 12.76 -7.63 13.60
CA ALA A 16 11.78 -6.95 12.79
C ALA A 16 12.30 -5.56 12.41
N LYS A 17 12.64 -5.33 11.14
CA LYS A 17 12.98 -3.99 10.64
C LYS A 17 12.20 -3.76 9.35
N VAL A 18 11.22 -2.85 9.44
CA VAL A 18 10.18 -2.64 8.44
C VAL A 18 10.56 -1.45 7.58
N SER A 19 10.70 -1.65 6.28
CA SER A 19 10.74 -0.55 5.32
C SER A 19 9.31 -0.24 4.89
N ARG A 20 8.77 0.84 5.46
CA ARG A 20 7.37 1.20 5.29
C ARG A 20 7.21 2.06 4.05
N LEU A 21 6.86 1.44 2.91
CA LEU A 21 6.52 2.19 1.71
C LEU A 21 5.09 2.74 1.84
N VAL A 22 4.95 3.88 2.52
CA VAL A 22 3.63 4.49 2.72
C VAL A 22 3.14 5.14 1.43
N PHE A 23 2.37 4.39 0.65
CA PHE A 23 1.37 4.99 -0.22
C PHE A 23 0.38 5.75 0.69
N SER A 24 -0.01 6.97 0.34
CA SER A 24 -0.97 7.77 1.11
C SER A 24 -1.54 8.78 0.15
N GLN A 25 -2.84 8.78 -0.12
CA GLN A 25 -3.45 9.79 -0.99
C GLN A 25 -4.56 10.57 -0.30
N PHE A 26 -4.61 11.84 -0.69
CA PHE A 26 -5.74 12.75 -0.64
C PHE A 26 -6.40 12.70 -2.03
N SER A 27 -7.70 12.38 -2.10
CA SER A 27 -8.45 12.50 -3.35
C SER A 27 -8.69 13.98 -3.64
N THR A 28 -7.95 14.56 -4.58
CA THR A 28 -8.35 15.81 -5.23
C THR A 28 -8.55 15.52 -6.71
N LEU A 29 -9.79 15.70 -7.13
CA LEU A 29 -10.23 15.74 -8.52
C LEU A 29 -9.37 16.75 -9.28
N SER A 30 -8.65 16.31 -10.32
CA SER A 30 -8.36 17.22 -11.42
C SER A 30 -9.62 17.27 -12.27
N THR A 31 -10.16 18.48 -12.37
CA THR A 31 -11.05 18.94 -13.43
C THR A 31 -10.60 18.39 -14.78
N GLU A 32 -11.32 17.41 -15.33
CA GLU A 32 -11.71 17.31 -16.74
C GLU A 32 -12.97 16.42 -16.76
N GLU A 33 -14.12 17.02 -17.07
CA GLU A 33 -15.40 16.33 -17.15
C GLU A 33 -15.44 15.40 -18.36
N PRO A 34 -15.95 14.16 -18.17
CA PRO A 34 -16.98 13.71 -19.07
C PRO A 34 -18.24 13.46 -18.25
N GLU A 35 -19.36 14.02 -18.72
CA GLU A 35 -20.71 13.78 -18.19
C GLU A 35 -20.94 12.27 -17.94
N LYS A 36 -20.80 11.85 -16.67
CA LYS A 36 -21.20 10.52 -16.23
C LYS A 36 -22.43 10.65 -15.35
N SER A 37 -23.51 10.05 -15.84
CA SER A 37 -24.83 9.89 -15.23
C SER A 37 -24.80 9.80 -13.70
N GLY A 38 -25.65 10.60 -13.05
CA GLY A 38 -25.64 10.93 -11.62
C GLY A 38 -25.96 9.82 -10.60
N ALA A 39 -25.39 8.61 -10.75
CA ALA A 39 -25.48 7.53 -9.76
C ALA A 39 -24.20 7.35 -8.92
N ASP A 40 -23.09 8.00 -9.28
CA ASP A 40 -21.75 7.79 -8.72
C ASP A 40 -21.29 8.94 -7.78
N MET A 41 -22.21 9.49 -6.99
CA MET A 41 -21.86 10.46 -5.95
C MET A 41 -21.24 9.75 -4.73
N VAL A 42 -19.99 9.31 -4.87
CA VAL A 42 -19.19 8.74 -3.79
C VAL A 42 -19.08 9.76 -2.67
N ASP A 43 -19.43 9.36 -1.44
CA ASP A 43 -19.53 10.26 -0.31
C ASP A 43 -18.20 10.99 -0.05
N ARG A 44 -18.29 12.31 -0.09
CA ARG A 44 -17.20 13.29 -0.26
C ARG A 44 -16.29 13.44 0.97
N ASN A 45 -16.47 12.63 2.01
CA ASN A 45 -16.04 13.02 3.37
C ASN A 45 -14.83 12.28 3.94
N TYR A 46 -14.30 11.23 3.30
CA TYR A 46 -13.08 10.59 3.79
C TYR A 46 -12.13 10.22 2.64
N PRO A 47 -10.93 10.84 2.57
CA PRO A 47 -9.92 10.42 1.60
C PRO A 47 -9.52 8.98 1.91
N ALA A 48 -9.60 8.11 0.91
CA ALA A 48 -9.18 6.74 1.06
C ALA A 48 -7.67 6.63 0.97
N THR A 49 -7.07 5.97 1.96
CA THR A 49 -5.65 5.63 1.97
C THR A 49 -5.45 4.16 1.65
N GLY A 50 -4.32 3.87 1.00
CA GLY A 50 -3.79 2.53 0.81
C GLY A 50 -2.30 2.60 1.10
N GLU A 51 -1.76 1.61 1.80
CA GLU A 51 -0.36 1.56 2.23
C GLU A 51 0.20 0.17 1.96
N ILE A 52 1.47 0.07 1.55
CA ILE A 52 2.14 -1.20 1.28
C ILE A 52 3.49 -1.23 1.99
N THR A 53 3.71 -2.17 2.89
CA THR A 53 4.93 -2.23 3.69
C THR A 53 5.64 -3.55 3.47
N PHE A 54 6.97 -3.52 3.37
CA PHE A 54 7.77 -4.74 3.31
C PHE A 54 9.06 -4.60 4.11
N ARG A 55 9.71 -5.72 4.40
CA ARG A 55 10.98 -5.72 5.12
C ARG A 55 12.11 -5.83 4.10
N LEU A 56 13.22 -5.13 4.36
CA LEU A 56 14.48 -5.35 3.64
C LEU A 56 15.25 -6.39 4.44
N MET A 57 15.27 -7.64 3.97
CA MET A 57 15.89 -8.74 4.71
C MET A 57 17.41 -8.75 4.60
N ASP A 58 17.96 -8.24 3.48
CA ASP A 58 19.40 -8.16 3.23
C ASP A 58 20.07 -6.98 3.94
N GLU A 59 19.29 -6.09 4.53
CA GLU A 59 19.79 -4.87 5.17
C GLU A 59 19.45 -4.80 6.65
N THR A 60 20.37 -4.23 7.41
CA THR A 60 20.19 -3.91 8.82
C THR A 60 20.33 -2.41 9.04
N SER A 61 19.92 -1.93 10.21
CA SER A 61 20.09 -0.52 10.61
C SER A 61 21.56 -0.06 10.60
N ALA A 62 22.52 -0.97 10.68
CA ALA A 62 23.94 -0.66 10.63
C ALA A 62 24.51 -0.67 9.20
N THR A 63 23.90 -1.44 8.29
CA THR A 63 24.38 -1.59 6.90
C THR A 63 23.68 -0.67 5.91
N ILE A 64 22.49 -0.15 6.27
CA ILE A 64 21.74 0.76 5.40
C ILE A 64 22.46 2.12 5.32
N SER A 65 23.07 2.38 4.16
CA SER A 65 23.77 3.64 3.87
C SER A 65 22.89 4.60 3.07
N ARG A 66 23.29 5.87 3.04
CA ARG A 66 22.63 6.89 2.20
C ARG A 66 22.64 6.50 0.71
N THR A 67 23.74 5.94 0.22
CA THR A 67 23.87 5.49 -1.17
C THR A 67 22.83 4.42 -1.51
N LYS A 68 22.59 3.46 -0.60
CA LYS A 68 21.54 2.44 -0.80
C LYS A 68 20.14 3.05 -0.81
N ALA A 69 19.87 4.03 0.07
CA ALA A 69 18.61 4.75 0.08
C ALA A 69 18.38 5.53 -1.23
N GLU A 70 19.42 6.13 -1.81
CA GLU A 70 19.37 6.79 -3.12
C GLU A 70 19.08 5.81 -4.26
N VAL A 71 19.69 4.62 -4.25
CA VAL A 71 19.38 3.55 -5.21
C VAL A 71 17.93 3.11 -5.11
N LEU A 72 17.41 2.90 -3.90
CA LEU A 72 16.00 2.56 -3.68
C LEU A 72 15.07 3.70 -4.15
N ALA A 73 15.40 4.96 -3.87
CA ALA A 73 14.60 6.10 -4.30
C ALA A 73 14.50 6.17 -5.83
N LYS A 74 15.62 5.94 -6.55
CA LYS A 74 15.63 5.89 -8.02
C LYS A 74 14.82 4.73 -8.58
N ALA A 75 14.90 3.55 -7.96
CA ALA A 75 14.11 2.40 -8.35
C ALA A 75 12.60 2.64 -8.14
N ILE A 76 12.21 3.19 -6.98
CA ILE A 76 10.81 3.55 -6.70
C ILE A 76 10.29 4.59 -7.69
N LYS A 77 11.09 5.63 -7.98
CA LYS A 77 10.75 6.64 -8.98
C LYS A 77 10.48 5.98 -10.34
N ARG A 78 11.40 5.15 -10.82
CA ARG A 78 11.25 4.44 -12.10
C ARG A 78 9.96 3.63 -12.16
N GLU A 79 9.64 2.85 -11.12
CA GLU A 79 8.47 1.94 -11.16
C GLU A 79 7.13 2.62 -10.87
N PHE A 80 7.10 3.68 -10.06
CA PHE A 80 5.85 4.26 -9.55
C PHE A 80 5.48 5.62 -10.12
N THR A 81 6.38 6.32 -10.82
CA THR A 81 6.10 7.67 -11.33
C THR A 81 5.88 7.74 -12.85
N SER A 82 6.38 6.76 -13.61
CA SER A 82 6.37 6.78 -15.08
C SER A 82 5.86 5.47 -15.70
N PRO A 83 4.53 5.30 -15.91
CA PRO A 83 3.43 6.20 -15.57
C PRO A 83 3.13 6.24 -14.07
N THR A 84 2.41 7.27 -13.62
CA THR A 84 2.01 7.36 -12.21
C THR A 84 1.18 6.16 -11.83
N PHE A 85 1.63 5.42 -10.82
CA PHE A 85 0.97 4.21 -10.37
C PHE A 85 -0.38 4.52 -9.71
N ILE A 86 -1.41 3.82 -10.19
CA ILE A 86 -2.76 3.88 -9.68
C ILE A 86 -3.10 2.48 -9.17
N TRP A 87 -3.59 2.41 -7.94
CA TRP A 87 -4.09 1.21 -7.32
C TRP A 87 -5.62 1.27 -7.28
N GLU A 88 -6.27 0.41 -8.06
CA GLU A 88 -7.73 0.25 -8.03
C GLU A 88 -8.14 -0.60 -6.82
N LYS A 89 -8.42 0.08 -5.69
CA LYS A 89 -8.83 -0.59 -4.46
C LYS A 89 -10.25 -1.11 -4.60
N GLY A 90 -10.42 -2.41 -4.38
CA GLY A 90 -11.71 -3.09 -4.51
C GLY A 90 -12.09 -3.90 -3.27
N TRP A 91 -12.94 -4.89 -3.47
CA TRP A 91 -13.45 -5.73 -2.38
C TRP A 91 -12.71 -7.05 -2.20
N TYR A 92 -12.04 -7.51 -3.26
CA TYR A 92 -11.34 -8.78 -3.28
C TYR A 92 -10.05 -8.68 -2.50
N LYS A 93 -9.70 -9.77 -1.80
CA LYS A 93 -8.48 -9.83 -1.02
C LYS A 93 -7.43 -10.60 -1.81
N TYR A 94 -6.36 -9.89 -2.19
CA TYR A 94 -5.17 -10.48 -2.77
C TYR A 94 -4.07 -10.52 -1.71
N THR A 95 -3.50 -11.70 -1.50
CA THR A 95 -2.42 -11.92 -0.55
C THR A 95 -1.19 -12.42 -1.29
N TYR A 96 -0.02 -11.88 -0.98
CA TYR A 96 1.26 -12.39 -1.45
C TYR A 96 2.20 -12.51 -0.26
N LYS A 97 2.67 -13.72 0.02
CA LYS A 97 3.48 -14.02 1.20
C LYS A 97 4.75 -14.74 0.81
N ASP A 98 5.87 -14.03 0.96
CA ASP A 98 7.22 -14.54 0.78
C ASP A 98 8.01 -14.21 2.05
N VAL A 99 8.11 -15.20 2.94
CA VAL A 99 8.70 -15.01 4.28
C VAL A 99 10.21 -14.85 4.20
N GLU A 100 10.85 -15.51 3.23
CA GLU A 100 12.31 -15.49 3.06
C GLU A 100 12.79 -14.10 2.69
N ARG A 101 12.06 -13.43 1.79
CA ARG A 101 12.39 -12.07 1.33
C ARG A 101 11.67 -10.97 2.12
N GLY A 102 10.83 -11.33 3.08
CA GLY A 102 10.20 -10.38 4.01
C GLY A 102 8.96 -9.66 3.47
N TYR A 103 8.24 -10.28 2.52
CA TYR A 103 7.00 -9.78 1.94
C TYR A 103 5.77 -10.46 2.58
N ASP A 104 4.86 -9.66 3.16
CA ASP A 104 3.51 -10.09 3.55
C ASP A 104 2.53 -8.99 3.11
N PHE A 105 2.08 -9.10 1.86
CA PHE A 105 1.14 -8.16 1.26
C PHE A 105 -0.27 -8.68 1.42
N ARG A 106 -1.16 -7.84 1.93
CA ARG A 106 -2.60 -8.11 2.06
C ARG A 106 -3.37 -6.95 1.47
N LEU A 107 -3.59 -7.02 0.17
CA LEU A 107 -4.12 -5.95 -0.64
C LEU A 107 -5.63 -6.14 -0.85
N LEU A 108 -6.36 -5.04 -0.85
CA LEU A 108 -7.73 -4.98 -1.33
C LEU A 108 -7.71 -4.46 -2.77
N VAL A 109 -8.21 -5.26 -3.70
CA VAL A 109 -8.09 -5.00 -5.14
C VAL A 109 -9.42 -5.24 -5.86
N LYS A 110 -9.57 -4.63 -7.03
CA LYS A 110 -10.75 -4.81 -7.88
C LYS A 110 -10.74 -6.11 -8.67
N SER A 111 -9.57 -6.67 -8.98
CA SER A 111 -9.43 -7.93 -9.70
C SER A 111 -8.14 -8.66 -9.28
N LYS A 112 -8.04 -9.94 -9.64
CA LYS A 112 -6.80 -10.71 -9.45
C LYS A 112 -5.63 -10.12 -10.25
N THR A 113 -5.89 -9.67 -11.49
CA THR A 113 -4.86 -9.09 -12.38
C THR A 113 -4.23 -7.84 -11.77
N GLU A 114 -5.04 -7.00 -11.14
CA GLU A 114 -4.59 -5.81 -10.43
C GLU A 114 -3.67 -6.19 -9.25
N GLY A 115 -4.06 -7.18 -8.44
CA GLY A 115 -3.22 -7.66 -7.34
C GLY A 115 -1.84 -8.16 -7.79
N VAL A 116 -1.80 -8.89 -8.91
CA VAL A 116 -0.54 -9.36 -9.52
C VAL A 116 0.30 -8.17 -10.01
N ALA A 117 -0.31 -7.20 -10.69
CA ALA A 117 0.40 -6.03 -11.21
C ALA A 117 1.04 -5.19 -10.08
N ILE A 118 0.30 -4.95 -9.00
CA ILE A 118 0.81 -4.21 -7.83
C ILE A 118 2.02 -4.93 -7.22
N VAL A 119 1.90 -6.24 -6.96
CA VAL A 119 2.99 -6.99 -6.33
C VAL A 119 4.21 -7.07 -7.24
N ARG A 120 4.04 -7.27 -8.54
CA ARG A 120 5.16 -7.25 -9.50
C ARG A 120 5.91 -5.92 -9.45
N LYS A 121 5.20 -4.79 -9.49
CA LYS A 121 5.80 -3.46 -9.39
C LYS A 121 6.59 -3.26 -8.10
N VAL A 122 6.08 -3.75 -6.98
CA VAL A 122 6.80 -3.67 -5.69
C VAL A 122 8.04 -4.57 -5.67
N LEU A 123 7.96 -5.78 -6.22
CA LEU A 123 9.10 -6.70 -6.30
C LEU A 123 10.19 -6.19 -7.26
N GLU A 124 9.81 -5.52 -8.35
CA GLU A 124 10.71 -4.89 -9.32
C GLU A 124 11.59 -3.80 -8.69
N VAL A 125 11.14 -3.12 -7.62
CA VAL A 125 11.96 -2.15 -6.86
C VAL A 125 13.23 -2.81 -6.30
N GLN A 126 13.13 -4.06 -5.84
CA GLN A 126 14.27 -4.84 -5.35
C GLN A 126 14.85 -5.78 -6.41
N GLY A 127 14.26 -5.86 -7.60
CA GLY A 127 14.66 -6.79 -8.65
C GLY A 127 14.37 -8.26 -8.32
N HIS A 128 13.38 -8.53 -7.46
CA HIS A 128 13.03 -9.90 -7.08
C HIS A 128 12.04 -10.52 -8.08
N PRO A 129 12.21 -11.80 -8.47
CA PRO A 129 11.25 -12.46 -9.34
C PRO A 129 9.93 -12.73 -8.61
N PHE A 130 8.83 -12.58 -9.34
CA PHE A 130 7.49 -12.96 -8.88
C PHE A 130 7.33 -14.48 -8.92
N SER A 131 6.82 -15.07 -7.84
CA SER A 131 6.47 -16.49 -7.77
C SER A 131 4.96 -16.68 -7.63
N ASP A 132 4.38 -17.52 -8.48
CA ASP A 132 2.95 -17.82 -8.45
C ASP A 132 2.54 -18.61 -7.20
N ASP A 133 3.47 -19.36 -6.58
CA ASP A 133 3.19 -20.20 -5.40
C ASP A 133 2.91 -19.39 -4.13
N ASN A 134 3.40 -18.15 -4.10
CA ASN A 134 3.28 -17.26 -2.94
C ASN A 134 1.99 -16.42 -2.95
N GLN A 135 1.16 -16.55 -3.99
CA GLN A 135 -0.05 -15.75 -4.17
C GLN A 135 -1.31 -16.48 -3.70
N GLN A 136 -2.25 -15.73 -3.15
CA GLN A 136 -3.59 -16.21 -2.81
C GLN A 136 -4.62 -15.13 -3.14
N TYR A 137 -5.67 -15.52 -3.85
CA TYR A 137 -6.81 -14.66 -4.16
C TYR A 137 -8.06 -15.23 -3.50
N ILE A 138 -8.72 -14.41 -2.68
CA ILE A 138 -9.92 -14.80 -1.96
C ILE A 138 -11.07 -13.90 -2.39
N ASP A 139 -12.12 -14.54 -2.91
CA ASP A 139 -13.41 -13.88 -3.12
C ASP A 139 -14.20 -13.80 -1.80
N HIS A 140 -15.18 -12.92 -1.76
CA HIS A 140 -16.05 -12.63 -0.65
C HIS A 140 -17.49 -12.82 -1.08
N ASP A 141 -18.27 -13.56 -0.29
CA ASP A 141 -19.68 -13.79 -0.60
C ASP A 141 -20.59 -12.62 -0.18
N ARG A 142 -20.04 -11.61 0.51
CA ARG A 142 -20.81 -10.49 1.04
C ARG A 142 -20.99 -9.40 0.00
N THR A 143 -22.22 -9.04 -0.31
CA THR A 143 -22.50 -7.89 -1.19
C THR A 143 -22.43 -6.59 -0.39
N TYR A 144 -21.63 -5.64 -0.85
CA TYR A 144 -21.56 -4.28 -0.28
C TYR A 144 -22.29 -3.31 -1.21
N SER A 145 -23.24 -2.54 -0.67
CA SER A 145 -23.89 -1.46 -1.43
C SER A 145 -22.98 -0.24 -1.52
N LEU A 146 -22.76 0.28 -2.74
CA LEU A 146 -22.08 1.56 -2.98
C LEU A 146 -22.89 2.74 -2.42
N ASN A 147 -24.23 2.60 -2.40
CA ASN A 147 -25.16 3.59 -1.89
C ASN A 147 -25.88 2.99 -0.66
N PRO A 148 -25.33 3.17 0.56
CA PRO A 148 -25.86 2.55 1.76
C PRO A 148 -27.16 3.19 2.26
N GLY A 149 -27.61 4.28 1.63
CA GLY A 149 -28.82 5.02 1.97
C GLY A 149 -28.64 5.88 3.23
N THR A 150 -29.75 6.30 3.82
CA THR A 150 -29.78 7.18 5.00
C THR A 150 -30.40 6.48 6.22
N HIS A 151 -30.08 6.94 7.42
CA HIS A 151 -30.70 6.53 8.67
C HIS A 151 -30.96 7.74 9.56
N ARG A 152 -31.93 7.65 10.48
CA ARG A 152 -32.19 8.72 11.45
C ARG A 152 -31.21 8.62 12.63
N VAL A 153 -30.60 9.76 12.97
CA VAL A 153 -29.75 9.95 14.15
C VAL A 153 -30.24 11.20 14.86
N TYR A 154 -30.72 11.04 16.10
CA TYR A 154 -31.18 12.15 16.94
C TYR A 154 -32.14 13.11 16.22
N GLY A 155 -33.21 12.57 15.62
CA GLY A 155 -34.22 13.36 14.89
C GLY A 155 -33.78 13.89 13.51
N SER A 156 -32.48 13.82 13.17
CA SER A 156 -31.94 14.22 11.87
C SER A 156 -31.71 13.01 10.95
N THR A 157 -31.78 13.22 9.63
CA THR A 157 -31.42 12.19 8.64
C THR A 157 -29.94 12.28 8.32
N ALA A 158 -29.19 11.20 8.54
CA ALA A 158 -27.76 11.09 8.26
C ALA A 158 -27.49 10.00 7.20
N LYS A 159 -26.46 10.18 6.37
CA LYS A 159 -26.00 9.13 5.46
C LYS A 159 -25.39 7.97 6.23
N LYS A 160 -25.68 6.74 5.80
CA LYS A 160 -24.96 5.58 6.33
C LYS A 160 -23.52 5.58 5.81
N PRO A 161 -22.54 5.15 6.61
CA PRO A 161 -21.17 5.04 6.14
C PRO A 161 -21.05 3.97 5.06
N ILE A 162 -20.29 4.27 4.00
CA ILE A 162 -19.98 3.31 2.94
C ILE A 162 -18.98 2.29 3.49
N GLN A 163 -19.34 1.01 3.44
CA GLN A 163 -18.42 -0.07 3.82
C GLN A 163 -17.56 -0.45 2.61
N ARG A 164 -16.22 -0.46 2.80
CA ARG A 164 -15.24 -0.84 1.76
C ARG A 164 -15.46 -0.11 0.42
N PRO A 165 -15.31 1.22 0.39
CA PRO A 165 -15.49 1.97 -0.86
C PRO A 165 -14.50 1.50 -1.93
N ARG A 166 -14.99 1.41 -3.18
CA ARG A 166 -14.13 1.21 -4.36
C ARG A 166 -13.56 2.56 -4.76
N VAL A 167 -12.24 2.66 -4.80
CA VAL A 167 -11.53 3.94 -4.93
C VAL A 167 -10.19 3.71 -5.61
N ASP A 168 -9.79 4.67 -6.43
CA ASP A 168 -8.49 4.67 -7.07
C ASP A 168 -7.51 5.45 -6.21
N VAL A 169 -6.39 4.81 -5.85
CA VAL A 169 -5.35 5.38 -4.98
C VAL A 169 -4.09 5.60 -5.82
N ARG A 170 -3.63 6.85 -5.91
CA ARG A 170 -2.41 7.21 -6.63
C ARG A 170 -1.20 7.26 -5.71
N PHE A 171 -0.03 6.97 -6.26
CA PHE A 171 1.24 7.15 -5.56
C PHE A 171 1.47 8.62 -5.17
N ARG A 172 2.02 8.85 -3.98
CA ARG A 172 2.30 10.20 -3.45
C ARG A 172 3.69 10.33 -2.85
N TYR A 173 4.08 9.39 -2.00
CA TYR A 173 5.43 9.38 -1.45
C TYR A 173 5.85 7.97 -1.06
N ALA A 174 7.14 7.82 -0.78
CA ALA A 174 7.75 6.63 -0.23
C ALA A 174 8.73 7.00 0.87
N GLN A 175 8.72 6.22 1.94
CA GLN A 175 9.56 6.44 3.12
C GLN A 175 10.36 5.18 3.46
N LEU A 176 11.51 5.40 4.07
CA LEU A 176 12.33 4.36 4.65
C LEU A 176 12.37 4.56 6.16
N LEU A 177 11.88 3.55 6.90
CA LEU A 177 11.95 3.51 8.35
C LEU A 177 13.14 2.67 8.77
N VAL A 178 14.07 3.28 9.50
CA VAL A 178 15.25 2.61 10.02
C VAL A 178 15.10 2.48 11.53
N HIS A 179 15.21 1.24 12.04
CA HIS A 179 15.16 1.00 13.48
C HIS A 179 16.26 1.78 14.21
N GLY A 180 15.90 2.48 15.30
CA GLY A 180 16.79 3.33 16.08
C GLY A 180 16.80 4.80 15.65
N ARG A 181 16.13 5.16 14.55
CA ARG A 181 15.95 6.54 14.12
C ARG A 181 14.48 6.94 14.29
N VAL A 182 14.24 8.10 14.93
CA VAL A 182 12.87 8.62 15.15
C VAL A 182 12.25 9.11 13.85
N ASN A 183 13.05 9.77 13.00
CA ASN A 183 12.59 10.37 11.75
C ASN A 183 12.77 9.41 10.58
N ALA A 184 11.69 9.22 9.81
CA ALA A 184 11.72 8.52 8.53
C ALA A 184 12.64 9.23 7.53
N ILE A 185 13.29 8.46 6.66
CA ILE A 185 14.01 9.00 5.51
C ILE A 185 13.03 9.09 4.34
N ASN A 186 12.79 10.29 3.83
CA ASN A 186 11.88 10.49 2.70
C ASN A 186 12.61 10.16 1.40
N LEU A 187 12.20 9.07 0.74
CA LEU A 187 12.87 8.61 -0.48
C LEU A 187 12.35 9.37 -1.70
N VAL A 188 11.03 9.27 -1.94
CA VAL A 188 10.37 9.87 -3.10
C VAL A 188 9.15 10.64 -2.62
N ALA A 189 8.88 11.80 -3.20
CA ALA A 189 7.64 12.52 -2.98
C ALA A 189 7.18 13.26 -4.25
N MET A 190 5.87 13.27 -4.47
CA MET A 190 5.21 14.13 -5.45
C MET A 190 5.29 15.61 -4.99
N SER A 191 5.19 16.53 -5.95
CA SER A 191 5.25 17.98 -5.74
C SER A 191 4.19 18.49 -4.76
N ASP A 192 3.04 17.84 -4.70
CA ASP A 192 1.90 18.18 -3.84
C ASP A 192 2.05 17.71 -2.38
N VAL A 193 3.16 17.05 -2.03
CA VAL A 193 3.43 16.55 -0.67
C VAL A 193 4.43 17.46 0.05
N GLY A 194 4.00 18.05 1.17
CA GLY A 194 4.80 18.95 2.02
C GLY A 194 5.92 18.30 2.84
N LEU A 195 6.49 17.16 2.41
CA LEU A 195 7.58 16.49 3.11
C LEU A 195 8.91 17.25 2.92
N LYS A 196 9.68 17.41 4.01
CA LYS A 196 11.02 18.02 3.99
C LYS A 196 12.10 16.96 3.76
N SER A 197 13.26 17.38 3.24
CA SER A 197 14.45 16.52 3.08
C SER A 197 14.18 15.22 2.30
N VAL A 198 13.55 15.37 1.12
CA VAL A 198 13.27 14.26 0.19
C VAL A 198 14.47 14.04 -0.72
N ILE A 199 14.87 12.78 -0.93
CA ILE A 199 15.98 12.44 -1.84
C ILE A 199 15.60 12.75 -3.30
N GLU A 200 14.47 12.21 -3.75
CA GLU A 200 13.96 12.40 -5.12
C GLU A 200 12.59 13.11 -5.07
N ARG A 201 12.53 14.36 -5.53
CA ARG A 201 11.27 15.08 -5.69
C ARG A 201 10.83 15.03 -7.14
N ILE A 202 9.57 14.67 -7.36
CA ILE A 202 8.96 14.61 -8.68
C ILE A 202 8.28 15.96 -8.95
N GLY A 203 8.76 16.66 -9.98
CA GLY A 203 8.10 17.87 -10.46
C GLY A 203 6.80 17.54 -11.17
N SER A 204 5.82 18.43 -11.10
CA SER A 204 4.69 18.43 -12.03
C SER A 204 5.24 18.91 -13.37
N ASN A 205 5.24 18.06 -14.40
CA ASN A 205 5.40 18.52 -15.77
C ASN A 205 4.12 19.20 -16.24
#